data_AF-A0AAW0YXF2-F1
#
_entry.id   AF-A0AAW0YXF2-F1
#
_cell.length_a   1.000
_cell.length_b   1.000
_cell.length_c   1.000
_cell.angle_alpha   90.00
_cell.angle_beta   90.00
_cell.angle_gamma   90.00
#
_symmetry.space_group_name_H-M   'P 1'
#
loop_
_entity.id
_entity.type
_entity.pdbx_description
1 polymer ?
#
loop_
_entity_poly.entity_id
_entity_poly.type
_entity_poly.pdbx_seq_one_letter_code
_entity_poly.pdbx_strand_id
1 'polypeptide(L)'
;MPCSASVRPDEVESKVDRPASEGETDIESNGQIGVESRTEKRSPGARSLLLSLSWLDRFLAPLVLLAMILGVVIGKFASNVEAVLTGTTLNGVSIPIVIGLLYERLPVLFPTVHIWRQVWLSLILNWIIGPFIMLGVAWATLPDLPTYRTGVIMVGLARCIAMVMIWNQLAQGDVDYCAILVIINSILQIILYSPMSLFFVNVISGEKSLRLEYGQTAIAVLVYLGIPLAAGVITRLAGLVLLGKDRFEHKFLPYFGPLALIGLLYTIILIFAEQATRILDNIGEVFRVFVPMVVYFLIMWTGTFFLVYMLSRRRGGSERYGYKMAVVQSFTAGSNNFELAIAVCIAVYGVDSDQALAATIGPLVEVPVLLALTYVSLYFERKLDWREHGPEKVEGGGV
;
A
#
# COMPACT_ATOMS: atom_id res chain seq x y z
N MET A 1 -38.37 -85.90 51.26
CA MET A 1 -39.81 -85.97 50.92
C MET A 1 -39.97 -85.47 49.49
N PRO A 2 -40.44 -86.30 48.54
CA PRO A 2 -40.40 -85.97 47.11
C PRO A 2 -41.75 -85.48 46.57
N CYS A 3 -41.70 -84.68 45.49
CA CYS A 3 -42.71 -84.72 44.43
C CYS A 3 -42.09 -84.41 43.06
N SER A 4 -42.47 -85.23 42.08
CA SER A 4 -42.27 -85.21 40.63
C SER A 4 -42.54 -83.86 39.92
N ALA A 5 -42.12 -83.61 38.66
CA ALA A 5 -41.18 -84.22 37.71
C ALA A 5 -41.12 -83.36 36.41
N SER A 6 -40.33 -83.78 35.40
CA SER A 6 -40.36 -83.31 33.98
C SER A 6 -39.86 -81.86 33.72
N VAL A 7 -38.58 -81.65 33.37
CA VAL A 7 -38.00 -81.74 32.01
C VAL A 7 -38.52 -80.67 31.03
N ARG A 8 -37.60 -79.80 30.57
CA ARG A 8 -37.69 -78.99 29.35
C ARG A 8 -36.78 -79.58 28.26
N PRO A 9 -37.09 -79.37 26.97
CA PRO A 9 -36.11 -79.30 25.90
C PRO A 9 -35.94 -77.86 25.36
N ASP A 10 -34.89 -77.68 24.56
CA ASP A 10 -34.37 -76.42 24.01
C ASP A 10 -34.98 -76.05 22.63
N GLU A 11 -34.25 -75.20 21.88
CA GLU A 11 -34.39 -74.83 20.45
C GLU A 11 -35.31 -73.63 20.10
N VAL A 12 -35.08 -72.82 19.05
CA VAL A 12 -33.88 -72.48 18.24
C VAL A 12 -34.12 -71.11 17.57
N GLU A 13 -33.05 -70.30 17.47
CA GLU A 13 -32.66 -69.31 16.43
C GLU A 13 -33.66 -68.66 15.40
N SER A 14 -33.28 -67.45 14.96
CA SER A 14 -33.40 -66.92 13.58
C SER A 14 -34.67 -66.16 13.08
N LYS A 15 -34.56 -64.81 13.14
CA LYS A 15 -34.76 -63.82 12.03
C LYS A 15 -36.13 -63.53 11.36
N VAL A 16 -36.28 -62.22 11.04
CA VAL A 16 -36.81 -61.60 9.79
C VAL A 16 -38.28 -61.10 9.72
N ASP A 17 -38.43 -60.00 8.95
CA ASP A 17 -39.60 -59.29 8.39
C ASP A 17 -40.46 -58.26 9.18
N ARG A 18 -40.63 -57.09 8.52
CA ARG A 18 -41.78 -56.15 8.60
C ARG A 18 -42.54 -56.28 7.26
N PRO A 19 -43.88 -56.13 7.21
CA PRO A 19 -44.52 -54.83 6.85
C PRO A 19 -45.80 -54.55 7.68
N ALA A 20 -46.22 -53.32 8.01
CA ALA A 20 -46.73 -52.16 7.23
C ALA A 20 -48.26 -52.13 6.99
N SER A 21 -48.95 -51.17 7.64
CA SER A 21 -50.19 -50.44 7.25
C SER A 21 -50.56 -49.49 8.42
N GLU A 22 -51.33 -48.40 8.34
CA GLU A 22 -51.80 -47.45 7.30
C GLU A 22 -52.35 -46.21 8.07
N GLY A 23 -52.38 -45.00 7.49
CA GLY A 23 -53.05 -43.85 8.14
C GLY A 23 -52.44 -42.44 7.94
N GLU A 24 -52.70 -41.85 6.77
CA GLU A 24 -52.65 -40.41 6.43
C GLU A 24 -53.66 -39.55 7.25
N THR A 25 -53.64 -38.20 7.34
CA THR A 25 -52.67 -37.08 7.23
C THR A 25 -53.35 -35.80 7.78
N ASP A 26 -52.58 -34.79 8.18
CA ASP A 26 -52.84 -33.31 8.13
C ASP A 26 -51.70 -32.62 8.96
N ILE A 27 -50.66 -31.98 8.40
CA ILE A 27 -50.61 -30.64 7.74
C ILE A 27 -51.08 -29.53 8.72
N GLU A 28 -50.36 -28.47 9.14
CA GLU A 28 -48.97 -27.95 8.99
C GLU A 28 -48.71 -26.96 10.20
N SER A 29 -47.56 -26.33 10.50
CA SER A 29 -46.23 -26.20 9.86
C SER A 29 -45.09 -25.83 10.84
N ASN A 30 -43.85 -26.02 10.38
CA ASN A 30 -42.57 -25.36 10.65
C ASN A 30 -42.37 -24.43 11.88
N GLY A 31 -41.51 -24.85 12.82
CA GLY A 31 -41.06 -24.00 13.94
C GLY A 31 -39.82 -24.49 14.68
N GLN A 32 -38.62 -24.31 14.10
CA GLN A 32 -37.34 -24.16 14.83
C GLN A 32 -36.19 -23.81 13.86
N ILE A 33 -35.74 -22.55 13.86
CA ILE A 33 -34.40 -22.19 13.38
C ILE A 33 -33.62 -21.69 14.59
N GLY A 34 -32.47 -22.33 14.86
CA GLY A 34 -31.66 -22.05 16.03
C GLY A 34 -31.09 -20.64 16.04
N VAL A 35 -31.14 -19.99 17.19
CA VAL A 35 -30.46 -18.70 17.43
C VAL A 35 -28.96 -18.96 17.59
N GLU A 36 -28.20 -18.91 16.50
CA GLU A 36 -26.75 -18.79 16.60
C GLU A 36 -26.38 -17.42 17.18
N SER A 37 -25.75 -17.43 18.34
CA SER A 37 -25.21 -16.23 18.97
C SER A 37 -24.12 -15.63 18.08
N ARG A 38 -24.43 -14.51 17.43
CA ARG A 38 -23.50 -13.78 16.57
C ARG A 38 -22.43 -13.10 17.43
N THR A 39 -21.41 -13.85 17.83
CA THR A 39 -20.28 -13.37 18.63
C THR A 39 -19.62 -12.18 17.94
N GLU A 40 -19.78 -10.99 18.52
CA GLU A 40 -19.11 -9.79 18.04
C GLU A 40 -17.59 -10.03 17.99
N LYS A 41 -17.01 -10.05 16.78
CA LYS A 41 -15.56 -9.98 16.60
C LYS A 41 -15.09 -8.60 17.06
N ARG A 42 -14.79 -8.49 18.35
CA ARG A 42 -14.11 -7.33 18.94
C ARG A 42 -12.88 -7.00 18.09
N SER A 43 -12.81 -5.77 17.59
CA SER A 43 -11.64 -5.25 16.91
C SER A 43 -10.38 -5.49 17.76
N PRO A 44 -9.28 -6.04 17.21
CA PRO A 44 -8.03 -6.18 17.96
C PRO A 44 -7.56 -4.78 18.37
N GLY A 45 -7.45 -4.53 19.68
CA GLY A 45 -7.00 -3.23 20.17
C GLY A 45 -5.59 -2.90 19.67
N ALA A 46 -5.24 -1.61 19.63
CA ALA A 46 -3.96 -1.14 19.06
C ALA A 46 -2.70 -1.88 19.58
N ARG A 47 -2.73 -2.45 20.80
CA ARG A 47 -1.66 -3.31 21.31
C ARG A 47 -1.53 -4.66 20.60
N SER A 48 -2.61 -5.32 20.20
CA SER A 48 -2.52 -6.59 19.45
C SER A 48 -2.17 -6.37 17.98
N LEU A 49 -2.48 -5.20 17.40
CA LEU A 49 -1.98 -4.80 16.08
C LEU A 49 -0.47 -4.48 16.09
N LEU A 50 0.02 -3.82 17.16
CA LEU A 50 1.46 -3.63 17.39
C LEU A 50 2.22 -4.95 17.69
N LEU A 51 1.51 -6.04 17.99
CA LEU A 51 2.06 -7.39 18.17
C LEU A 51 1.92 -8.26 16.90
N SER A 52 1.12 -7.86 15.91
CA SER A 52 1.02 -8.53 14.61
C SER A 52 1.94 -7.96 13.54
N LEU A 53 2.61 -6.83 13.81
CA LEU A 53 3.71 -6.32 12.99
C LEU A 53 5.00 -7.04 13.38
N SER A 54 5.82 -7.40 12.39
CA SER A 54 7.16 -7.90 12.65
C SER A 54 7.98 -6.80 13.31
N TRP A 55 8.96 -7.18 14.15
CA TRP A 55 9.87 -6.21 14.77
C TRP A 55 10.53 -5.31 13.72
N LEU A 56 10.85 -5.86 12.54
CA LEU A 56 11.32 -5.13 11.35
C LEU A 56 10.41 -3.95 10.97
N ASP A 57 9.11 -4.17 10.80
CA ASP A 57 8.15 -3.19 10.25
C ASP A 57 8.06 -1.95 11.16
N ARG A 58 8.12 -2.18 12.48
CA ARG A 58 8.09 -1.13 13.49
C ARG A 58 9.37 -0.28 13.53
N PHE A 59 10.52 -0.86 13.20
CA PHE A 59 11.80 -0.16 13.14
C PHE A 59 12.19 0.30 11.73
N LEU A 60 11.39 0.03 10.71
CA LEU A 60 11.71 0.34 9.31
C LEU A 60 11.94 1.85 9.08
N ALA A 61 11.04 2.72 9.51
CA ALA A 61 11.24 4.17 9.34
C ALA A 61 12.49 4.71 10.10
N PRO A 62 12.74 4.34 11.37
CA PRO A 62 14.02 4.62 12.05
C PRO A 62 15.25 4.05 11.33
N LEU A 63 15.19 2.82 10.81
CA LEU A 63 16.28 2.16 10.08
C LEU A 63 16.58 2.87 8.75
N VAL A 64 15.55 3.32 8.04
CA VAL A 64 15.66 4.11 6.81
C VAL A 64 16.33 5.46 7.09
N LEU A 65 15.93 6.18 8.14
CA LEU A 65 16.60 7.43 8.55
C LEU A 65 18.05 7.19 8.97
N LEU A 66 18.33 6.11 9.71
CA LEU A 66 19.69 5.73 10.09
C LEU A 66 20.54 5.36 8.87
N ALA A 67 19.97 4.66 7.88
CA ALA A 67 20.61 4.31 6.62
C ALA A 67 20.97 5.55 5.80
N MET A 68 20.11 6.59 5.77
CA MET A 68 20.41 7.87 5.12
C MET A 68 21.57 8.60 5.80
N ILE A 69 21.53 8.72 7.13
CA ILE A 69 22.61 9.34 7.91
C ILE A 69 23.92 8.58 7.71
N LEU A 70 23.87 7.24 7.76
CA LEU A 70 25.03 6.39 7.57
C LEU A 70 25.57 6.50 6.13
N GLY A 71 24.70 6.59 5.12
CA GLY A 71 25.07 6.87 3.73
C GLY A 71 25.86 8.16 3.61
N VAL A 72 25.29 9.29 4.07
CA VAL A 72 25.96 10.60 4.02
C VAL A 72 27.30 10.59 4.77
N VAL A 73 27.38 9.93 5.93
CA VAL A 73 28.62 9.79 6.70
C VAL A 73 29.65 8.94 5.94
N ILE A 74 29.26 7.78 5.39
CA ILE A 74 30.16 6.91 4.61
C ILE A 74 30.67 7.66 3.37
N GLY A 75 29.77 8.28 2.59
CA GLY A 75 30.14 9.05 1.39
C GLY A 75 31.14 10.17 1.67
N LYS A 76 30.98 10.88 2.80
CA LYS A 76 31.91 11.92 3.23
C LYS A 76 33.32 11.40 3.55
N PHE A 77 33.46 10.17 4.07
CA PHE A 77 34.73 9.63 4.53
C PHE A 77 35.37 8.57 3.60
N ALA A 78 34.62 8.03 2.63
CA ALA A 78 35.07 6.99 1.71
C ALA A 78 35.05 7.49 0.25
N SER A 79 36.15 8.10 -0.19
CA SER A 79 36.30 8.72 -1.52
C SER A 79 36.34 7.74 -2.72
N ASN A 80 35.97 6.47 -2.54
CA ASN A 80 36.07 5.41 -3.55
C ASN A 80 34.77 4.58 -3.70
N VAL A 81 33.66 4.99 -3.09
CA VAL A 81 32.37 4.26 -3.18
C VAL A 81 31.88 4.16 -4.64
N GLU A 82 32.02 5.26 -5.39
CA GLU A 82 31.59 5.44 -6.78
C GLU A 82 32.19 4.39 -7.76
N ALA A 83 33.45 4.00 -7.55
CA ALA A 83 34.16 3.06 -8.42
C ALA A 83 33.78 1.58 -8.21
N VAL A 84 33.11 1.24 -7.11
CA VAL A 84 32.76 -0.15 -6.76
C VAL A 84 31.40 -0.56 -7.33
N LEU A 85 30.56 0.41 -7.73
CA LEU A 85 29.12 0.20 -7.94
C LEU A 85 28.68 0.04 -9.40
N THR A 86 29.55 0.35 -10.38
CA THR A 86 29.25 0.18 -11.81
C THR A 86 29.00 -1.28 -12.25
N GLY A 87 29.23 -2.26 -11.36
CA GLY A 87 29.04 -3.68 -11.64
C GLY A 87 27.74 -4.33 -11.12
N THR A 88 27.02 -3.74 -10.15
CA THR A 88 25.92 -4.45 -9.46
C THR A 88 24.81 -3.55 -8.89
N THR A 89 23.72 -3.41 -9.64
CA THR A 89 22.44 -2.87 -9.12
C THR A 89 21.27 -3.79 -9.48
N LEU A 90 21.00 -4.76 -8.59
CA LEU A 90 19.79 -5.56 -8.59
C LEU A 90 19.22 -5.56 -7.17
N ASN A 91 17.95 -5.14 -7.04
CA ASN A 91 16.90 -5.61 -6.11
C ASN A 91 15.93 -4.48 -5.75
N GLY A 92 14.64 -4.68 -6.02
CA GLY A 92 13.53 -3.78 -5.73
C GLY A 92 12.21 -4.57 -5.63
N VAL A 93 11.25 -4.08 -4.83
CA VAL A 93 10.26 -4.94 -4.13
C VAL A 93 9.17 -5.63 -5.00
N SER A 94 9.17 -6.95 -4.91
CA SER A 94 8.05 -7.92 -4.90
C SER A 94 6.67 -7.58 -5.48
N ILE A 95 6.49 -7.89 -6.77
CA ILE A 95 5.17 -7.99 -7.43
C ILE A 95 4.39 -9.33 -7.25
N PRO A 96 4.94 -10.42 -6.67
CA PRO A 96 4.14 -11.54 -6.17
C PRO A 96 3.10 -11.19 -5.11
N ILE A 97 3.23 -10.06 -4.40
CA ILE A 97 2.20 -9.56 -3.48
C ILE A 97 1.02 -9.02 -4.30
N VAL A 98 1.33 -8.20 -5.32
CA VAL A 98 0.37 -7.64 -6.29
C VAL A 98 -0.40 -8.75 -7.02
N ILE A 99 0.27 -9.64 -7.77
CA ILE A 99 -0.43 -10.68 -8.55
C ILE A 99 -0.94 -11.83 -7.66
N GLY A 100 -0.35 -12.04 -6.49
CA GLY A 100 -0.82 -13.02 -5.51
C GLY A 100 -2.16 -12.65 -4.90
N LEU A 101 -2.24 -11.45 -4.33
CA LEU A 101 -3.50 -10.88 -3.87
C LEU A 101 -4.46 -10.72 -5.05
N LEU A 102 -4.00 -10.36 -6.24
CA LEU A 102 -4.89 -10.25 -7.41
C LEU A 102 -5.48 -11.60 -7.85
N TYR A 103 -4.79 -12.74 -7.70
CA TYR A 103 -5.34 -14.05 -8.06
C TYR A 103 -6.25 -14.61 -6.96
N GLU A 104 -5.88 -14.48 -5.68
CA GLU A 104 -6.71 -14.94 -4.55
C GLU A 104 -7.89 -14.01 -4.26
N ARG A 105 -7.77 -12.73 -4.59
CA ARG A 105 -8.80 -11.68 -4.39
C ARG A 105 -9.34 -11.10 -5.70
N LEU A 106 -9.10 -11.72 -6.86
CA LEU A 106 -9.88 -11.43 -8.07
C LEU A 106 -11.39 -11.49 -7.82
N PRO A 107 -11.95 -12.49 -7.10
CA PRO A 107 -13.36 -12.49 -6.73
C PRO A 107 -13.77 -11.38 -5.74
N VAL A 108 -12.82 -10.61 -5.17
CA VAL A 108 -13.06 -9.45 -4.29
C VAL A 108 -12.86 -8.11 -5.03
N LEU A 109 -12.28 -8.10 -6.24
CA LEU A 109 -12.40 -6.95 -7.16
C LEU A 109 -13.78 -6.87 -7.83
N PHE A 110 -14.50 -7.98 -7.89
CA PHE A 110 -15.79 -8.11 -8.57
C PHE A 110 -17.09 -7.88 -7.77
N PRO A 111 -17.12 -7.67 -6.44
CA PRO A 111 -18.31 -7.20 -5.73
C PRO A 111 -18.34 -5.66 -5.65
N THR A 112 -19.45 -5.10 -6.11
CA THR A 112 -19.98 -3.78 -5.72
C THR A 112 -19.37 -2.53 -6.37
N VAL A 113 -20.26 -1.73 -6.97
CA VAL A 113 -20.02 -0.40 -7.59
C VAL A 113 -19.27 0.60 -6.68
N HIS A 114 -19.26 0.36 -5.37
CA HIS A 114 -18.64 1.24 -4.38
C HIS A 114 -17.11 1.22 -4.46
N ILE A 115 -16.47 0.06 -4.67
CA ILE A 115 -15.00 -0.04 -4.80
C ILE A 115 -14.53 0.77 -6.03
N TRP A 116 -15.22 0.63 -7.16
CA TRP A 116 -14.93 1.39 -8.38
C TRP A 116 -15.01 2.91 -8.19
N ARG A 117 -15.98 3.42 -7.41
CA ARG A 117 -16.04 4.86 -7.09
C ARG A 117 -14.85 5.33 -6.24
N GLN A 118 -14.38 4.50 -5.31
CA GLN A 118 -13.21 4.81 -4.50
C GLN A 118 -11.92 4.77 -5.34
N VAL A 119 -11.78 3.78 -6.22
CA VAL A 119 -10.70 3.72 -7.21
C VAL A 119 -10.71 4.97 -8.09
N TRP A 120 -11.85 5.36 -8.68
CA TRP A 120 -11.95 6.58 -9.49
C TRP A 120 -11.56 7.85 -8.73
N LEU A 121 -11.98 7.99 -7.47
CA LEU A 121 -11.55 9.10 -6.61
C LEU A 121 -10.01 9.11 -6.44
N SER A 122 -9.43 7.95 -6.13
CA SER A 122 -7.98 7.78 -6.02
C SER A 122 -7.27 8.13 -7.32
N LEU A 123 -7.78 7.69 -8.48
CA LEU A 123 -7.20 7.97 -9.79
C LEU A 123 -7.19 9.47 -10.11
N ILE A 124 -8.28 10.19 -9.82
CA ILE A 124 -8.35 11.64 -10.04
C ILE A 124 -7.38 12.37 -9.09
N LEU A 125 -7.32 11.97 -7.82
CA LEU A 125 -6.40 12.56 -6.85
C LEU A 125 -4.93 12.33 -7.22
N ASN A 126 -4.59 11.11 -7.61
CA ASN A 126 -3.21 10.69 -7.91
C ASN A 126 -2.74 11.10 -9.30
N TRP A 127 -3.54 10.90 -10.34
CA TRP A 127 -3.08 11.06 -11.73
C TRP A 127 -3.47 12.41 -12.35
N ILE A 128 -4.27 13.23 -11.66
CA ILE A 128 -4.65 14.57 -12.12
C ILE A 128 -4.30 15.63 -11.07
N ILE A 129 -4.90 15.57 -9.87
CA ILE A 129 -4.77 16.65 -8.88
C ILE A 129 -3.35 16.75 -8.31
N GLY A 130 -2.75 15.62 -7.88
CA GLY A 130 -1.39 15.56 -7.35
C GLY A 130 -0.33 16.16 -8.29
N PRO A 131 -0.25 15.76 -9.57
CA PRO A 131 0.68 16.34 -10.54
C PRO A 131 0.56 17.86 -10.65
N PHE A 132 -0.67 18.39 -10.75
CA PHE A 132 -0.89 19.84 -10.85
C PHE A 132 -0.59 20.58 -9.55
N ILE A 133 -0.86 19.99 -8.38
CA ILE A 133 -0.50 20.60 -7.09
C ILE A 133 1.02 20.60 -6.91
N MET A 134 1.74 19.51 -7.21
CA MET A 134 3.21 19.53 -7.13
C MET A 134 3.79 20.55 -8.11
N LEU A 135 3.31 20.59 -9.36
CA LEU A 135 3.74 21.58 -10.35
C LEU A 135 3.55 23.01 -9.82
N GLY A 136 2.35 23.37 -9.36
CA GLY A 136 2.05 24.71 -8.88
C GLY A 136 2.89 25.09 -7.66
N VAL A 137 3.05 24.17 -6.71
CA VAL A 137 3.86 24.38 -5.50
C VAL A 137 5.35 24.49 -5.82
N ALA A 138 5.87 23.67 -6.74
CA ALA A 138 7.28 23.72 -7.17
C ALA A 138 7.59 25.04 -7.92
N TRP A 139 6.69 25.52 -8.79
CA TRP A 139 6.83 26.83 -9.44
C TRP A 139 6.71 28.00 -8.45
N ALA A 140 5.86 27.89 -7.42
CA ALA A 140 5.70 28.94 -6.40
C ALA A 140 6.88 29.04 -5.42
N THR A 141 7.63 27.96 -5.20
CA THR A 141 8.69 27.88 -4.18
C THR A 141 10.11 27.81 -4.74
N LEU A 142 10.27 27.31 -5.97
CA LEU A 142 11.54 27.21 -6.70
C LEU A 142 11.46 27.93 -8.06
N PRO A 143 11.12 29.23 -8.13
CA PRO A 143 11.04 29.96 -9.40
C PRO A 143 12.41 30.12 -10.09
N ASP A 144 13.47 30.29 -9.30
CA ASP A 144 14.86 30.55 -9.69
C ASP A 144 15.77 29.30 -9.74
N LEU A 145 15.28 28.14 -9.28
CA LEU A 145 16.00 26.86 -9.32
C LEU A 145 15.33 25.87 -10.28
N PRO A 146 15.44 26.07 -11.61
CA PRO A 146 14.74 25.27 -12.61
C PRO A 146 15.09 23.78 -12.58
N THR A 147 16.36 23.45 -12.37
CA THR A 147 16.86 22.06 -12.34
C THR A 147 16.27 21.30 -11.15
N TYR A 148 16.39 21.84 -9.95
CA TYR A 148 15.75 21.33 -8.74
C TYR A 148 14.22 21.25 -8.89
N ARG A 149 13.57 22.29 -9.43
CA ARG A 149 12.13 22.30 -9.72
C ARG A 149 11.73 21.13 -10.61
N THR A 150 12.48 20.82 -11.66
CA THR A 150 12.23 19.66 -12.51
C THR A 150 12.33 18.35 -11.74
N GLY A 151 13.34 18.18 -10.87
CA GLY A 151 13.44 17.01 -9.99
C GLY A 151 12.25 16.88 -9.03
N VAL A 152 11.81 17.99 -8.42
CA VAL A 152 10.61 18.04 -7.56
C VAL A 152 9.35 17.66 -8.33
N ILE A 153 9.19 18.11 -9.58
CA ILE A 153 8.06 17.73 -10.45
C ILE A 153 8.11 16.24 -10.79
N MET A 154 9.29 15.69 -11.13
CA MET A 154 9.48 14.26 -11.41
C MET A 154 9.09 13.39 -10.22
N VAL A 155 9.58 13.73 -9.02
CA VAL A 155 9.13 13.15 -7.76
C VAL A 155 7.61 13.27 -7.61
N GLY A 156 7.07 14.44 -7.92
CA GLY A 156 5.64 14.75 -7.94
C GLY A 156 4.79 13.80 -8.76
N LEU A 157 5.34 13.19 -9.81
CA LEU A 157 4.64 12.27 -10.71
C LEU A 157 4.71 10.81 -10.28
N ALA A 158 5.74 10.43 -9.50
CA ALA A 158 5.94 9.06 -9.06
C ALA A 158 4.99 8.72 -7.91
N ARG A 159 4.04 7.81 -8.12
CA ARG A 159 3.05 7.42 -7.10
C ARG A 159 3.58 6.38 -6.13
N CYS A 160 3.19 6.48 -4.86
CA CYS A 160 3.63 5.50 -3.88
C CYS A 160 2.96 4.13 -4.10
N ILE A 161 3.79 3.08 -4.01
CA ILE A 161 3.40 1.67 -4.19
C ILE A 161 3.79 0.79 -2.99
N ALA A 162 4.67 1.25 -2.10
CA ALA A 162 5.18 0.44 -0.99
C ALA A 162 4.95 1.12 0.37
N MET A 163 5.59 2.27 0.60
CA MET A 163 5.59 2.96 1.89
C MET A 163 4.17 3.33 2.39
N VAL A 164 3.25 3.60 1.48
CA VAL A 164 1.83 3.83 1.75
C VAL A 164 1.18 2.73 2.59
N MET A 165 1.56 1.46 2.43
CA MET A 165 1.01 0.37 3.22
C MET A 165 1.41 0.46 4.70
N ILE A 166 2.63 0.93 4.98
CA ILE A 166 3.14 1.11 6.34
C ILE A 166 2.38 2.27 7.02
N TRP A 167 2.25 3.41 6.34
CA TRP A 167 1.48 4.55 6.84
C TRP A 167 0.02 4.18 7.10
N ASN A 168 -0.60 3.45 6.16
CA ASN A 168 -1.96 2.96 6.27
C ASN A 168 -2.16 2.00 7.46
N GLN A 169 -1.23 1.07 7.70
CA GLN A 169 -1.28 0.16 8.84
C GLN A 169 -1.11 0.89 10.17
N LEU A 170 -0.14 1.81 10.27
CA LEU A 170 0.08 2.64 11.46
C LEU A 170 -1.15 3.50 11.79
N ALA A 171 -1.80 4.04 10.76
CA ALA A 171 -3.02 4.83 10.86
C ALA A 171 -4.32 4.02 11.00
N GLN A 172 -4.26 2.68 11.05
CA GLN A 172 -5.40 1.75 11.15
C GLN A 172 -6.41 1.82 9.99
N GLY A 173 -5.93 2.14 8.79
CA GLY A 173 -6.73 2.13 7.56
C GLY A 173 -7.06 0.74 7.02
N ASP A 174 -7.72 0.69 5.88
CA ASP A 174 -8.10 -0.57 5.23
C ASP A 174 -6.93 -1.16 4.44
N VAL A 175 -6.40 -2.30 4.89
CA VAL A 175 -5.21 -2.93 4.28
C VAL A 175 -5.53 -3.53 2.91
N ASP A 176 -6.73 -4.08 2.74
CA ASP A 176 -7.13 -4.76 1.51
C ASP A 176 -7.40 -3.74 0.40
N TYR A 177 -8.07 -2.64 0.72
CA TYR A 177 -8.27 -1.54 -0.20
C TYR A 177 -6.96 -0.80 -0.54
N CYS A 178 -6.06 -0.62 0.43
CA CYS A 178 -4.72 -0.07 0.17
C CYS A 178 -3.93 -0.94 -0.82
N ALA A 179 -3.98 -2.27 -0.68
CA ALA A 179 -3.33 -3.18 -1.61
C ALA A 179 -3.89 -3.06 -3.03
N ILE A 180 -5.22 -2.91 -3.19
CA ILE A 180 -5.84 -2.68 -4.51
C ILE A 180 -5.32 -1.40 -5.16
N LEU A 181 -5.22 -0.30 -4.41
CA LEU A 181 -4.68 0.96 -4.94
C LEU A 181 -3.19 0.87 -5.31
N VAL A 182 -2.39 0.17 -4.51
CA VAL A 182 -0.97 -0.11 -4.80
C VAL A 182 -0.83 -0.83 -6.14
N ILE A 183 -1.65 -1.87 -6.40
CA ILE A 183 -1.65 -2.63 -7.65
C ILE A 183 -1.94 -1.70 -8.84
N ILE A 184 -3.02 -0.93 -8.73
CA ILE A 184 -3.49 -0.04 -9.80
C ILE A 184 -2.46 1.07 -10.08
N ASN A 185 -1.93 1.72 -9.04
CA ASN A 185 -0.88 2.73 -9.20
C ASN A 185 0.39 2.13 -9.81
N SER A 186 0.81 0.93 -9.43
CA SER A 186 1.99 0.27 -10.03
C SER A 186 1.84 0.09 -11.55
N ILE A 187 0.69 -0.42 -12.00
CA ILE A 187 0.40 -0.61 -13.44
C ILE A 187 0.35 0.74 -14.16
N LEU A 188 -0.40 1.69 -13.61
CA LEU A 188 -0.51 3.03 -14.20
C LEU A 188 0.82 3.77 -14.23
N GLN A 189 1.72 3.54 -13.30
CA GLN A 189 3.03 4.18 -13.25
C GLN A 189 4.00 3.66 -14.31
N ILE A 190 3.93 2.37 -14.66
CA ILE A 190 4.66 1.84 -15.82
C ILE A 190 4.18 2.51 -17.12
N ILE A 191 2.87 2.75 -17.26
CA ILE A 191 2.25 3.26 -18.49
C ILE A 191 2.31 4.79 -18.59
N LEU A 192 1.99 5.50 -17.51
CA LEU A 192 1.73 6.94 -17.50
C LEU A 192 2.91 7.79 -17.03
N TYR A 193 3.88 7.25 -16.29
CA TYR A 193 4.96 8.08 -15.75
C TYR A 193 5.78 8.77 -16.84
N SER A 194 6.19 8.03 -17.89
CA SER A 194 6.92 8.60 -19.03
C SER A 194 6.12 9.66 -19.82
N PRO A 195 4.89 9.40 -20.31
CA PRO A 195 4.14 10.43 -21.03
C PRO A 195 3.75 11.63 -20.13
N MET A 196 3.46 11.41 -18.84
CA MET A 196 3.19 12.50 -17.90
C MET A 196 4.44 13.36 -17.63
N SER A 197 5.63 12.76 -17.49
CA SER A 197 6.86 13.54 -17.27
C SER A 197 7.17 14.43 -18.47
N LEU A 198 7.03 13.91 -19.69
CA LEU A 198 7.14 14.72 -20.91
C LEU A 198 6.09 15.84 -20.94
N PHE A 199 4.84 15.59 -20.55
CA PHE A 199 3.81 16.62 -20.51
C PHE A 199 4.13 17.73 -19.50
N PHE A 200 4.46 17.38 -18.25
CA PHE A 200 4.71 18.36 -17.19
C PHE A 200 6.05 19.11 -17.36
N VAL A 201 7.10 18.45 -17.83
CA VAL A 201 8.43 19.07 -18.02
C VAL A 201 8.52 19.75 -19.40
N ASN A 202 8.31 19.01 -20.50
CA ASN A 202 8.57 19.55 -21.84
C ASN A 202 7.46 20.49 -22.34
N VAL A 203 6.19 20.22 -22.00
CA VAL A 203 5.04 21.01 -22.51
C VAL A 203 4.65 22.13 -21.55
N ILE A 204 4.43 21.82 -20.27
CA ILE A 204 3.97 22.85 -19.31
C ILE A 204 5.13 23.72 -18.81
N SER A 205 6.23 23.12 -18.36
CA SER A 205 7.36 23.91 -17.83
C SER A 205 8.18 24.59 -18.93
N GLY A 206 8.17 24.05 -20.17
CA GLY A 206 8.62 24.75 -21.38
C GLY A 206 10.13 24.94 -21.54
N GLU A 207 10.94 24.42 -20.62
CA GLU A 207 12.38 24.64 -20.56
C GLU A 207 13.14 23.79 -21.60
N LYS A 208 13.63 24.46 -22.66
CA LYS A 208 14.29 23.79 -23.79
C LYS A 208 15.58 23.04 -23.40
N SER A 209 16.26 23.48 -22.34
CA SER A 209 17.49 22.89 -21.81
C SER A 209 17.27 21.60 -21.00
N LEU A 210 16.05 21.38 -20.48
CA LEU A 210 15.73 20.27 -19.55
C LEU A 210 14.85 19.19 -20.19
N ARG A 211 14.82 19.15 -21.52
CA ARG A 211 13.93 18.27 -22.31
C ARG A 211 14.16 16.80 -22.01
N LEU A 212 13.11 16.12 -21.56
CA LEU A 212 13.04 14.67 -21.41
C LEU A 212 12.85 13.98 -22.76
N GLU A 213 13.61 12.90 -22.99
CA GLU A 213 13.35 11.97 -24.09
C GLU A 213 12.41 10.85 -23.63
N TYR A 214 11.37 10.55 -24.43
CA TYR A 214 10.42 9.48 -24.12
C TYR A 214 11.09 8.11 -24.02
N GLY A 215 12.01 7.80 -24.94
CA GLY A 215 12.69 6.51 -25.01
C GLY A 215 13.49 6.22 -23.74
N GLN A 216 14.42 7.11 -23.39
CA GLN A 216 15.22 7.01 -22.16
C GLN A 216 14.35 6.91 -20.91
N THR A 217 13.34 7.77 -20.79
CA THR A 217 12.42 7.79 -19.63
C THR A 217 11.62 6.49 -19.51
N ALA A 218 11.08 5.98 -20.63
CA ALA A 218 10.31 4.74 -20.65
C ALA A 218 11.20 3.50 -20.37
N ILE A 219 12.42 3.47 -20.90
CA ILE A 219 13.40 2.41 -20.62
C ILE A 219 13.78 2.43 -19.13
N ALA A 220 14.04 3.60 -18.55
CA ALA A 220 14.35 3.72 -17.11
C ALA A 220 13.21 3.18 -16.24
N VAL A 221 11.96 3.56 -16.52
CA VAL A 221 10.77 3.02 -15.82
C VAL A 221 10.63 1.51 -16.03
N LEU A 222 10.84 1.01 -17.25
CA LEU A 222 10.69 -0.42 -17.56
C LEU A 222 11.80 -1.26 -16.92
N VAL A 223 13.04 -0.78 -16.88
CA VAL A 223 14.15 -1.46 -16.20
C VAL A 223 13.95 -1.45 -14.69
N TYR A 224 13.60 -0.28 -14.12
CA TYR A 224 13.48 -0.12 -12.67
C TYR A 224 12.24 -0.83 -12.09
N LEU A 225 11.07 -0.76 -12.77
CA LEU A 225 9.81 -1.31 -12.25
C LEU A 225 9.31 -2.53 -13.07
N GLY A 226 9.43 -2.49 -14.40
CA GLY A 226 8.91 -3.53 -15.30
C GLY A 226 9.69 -4.86 -15.29
N ILE A 227 11.02 -4.83 -15.19
CA ILE A 227 11.83 -6.06 -15.09
C ILE A 227 11.60 -6.75 -13.73
N PRO A 228 11.65 -6.05 -12.57
CA PRO A 228 11.24 -6.65 -11.29
C PRO A 228 9.79 -7.13 -11.25
N LEU A 229 8.86 -6.45 -11.93
CA LEU A 229 7.49 -6.92 -12.16
C LEU A 229 7.49 -8.30 -12.83
N ALA A 230 8.07 -8.41 -14.02
CA ALA A 230 8.11 -9.65 -14.79
C ALA A 230 8.82 -10.78 -14.02
N ALA A 231 10.02 -10.51 -13.48
CA ALA A 231 10.79 -11.49 -12.72
C ALA A 231 10.04 -12.01 -11.49
N GLY A 232 9.38 -11.10 -10.75
CA GLY A 232 8.53 -11.46 -9.62
C GLY A 232 7.38 -12.37 -10.03
N VAL A 233 6.63 -12.01 -11.08
CA VAL A 233 5.51 -12.83 -11.58
C VAL A 233 5.98 -14.23 -12.00
N ILE A 234 7.08 -14.32 -12.76
CA ILE A 234 7.67 -15.60 -13.17
C ILE A 234 8.06 -16.43 -11.93
N THR A 235 8.70 -15.81 -10.92
CA THR A 235 9.07 -16.49 -9.67
C THR A 235 7.86 -17.01 -8.91
N ARG A 236 6.74 -16.26 -8.86
CA ARG A 236 5.49 -16.74 -8.22
C ARG A 236 4.86 -17.90 -8.99
N LEU A 237 4.71 -17.76 -10.30
CA LEU A 237 4.08 -18.81 -11.13
C LEU A 237 4.91 -20.11 -11.11
N ALA A 238 6.23 -20.01 -11.30
CA ALA A 238 7.13 -21.15 -11.16
C ALA A 238 7.11 -21.72 -9.73
N GLY A 239 7.12 -20.88 -8.70
CA GLY A 239 7.05 -21.30 -7.30
C GLY A 239 5.77 -22.08 -6.96
N LEU A 240 4.61 -21.61 -7.41
CA LEU A 240 3.33 -22.30 -7.21
C LEU A 240 3.28 -23.66 -7.93
N VAL A 241 3.79 -23.74 -9.16
CA VAL A 241 3.83 -24.98 -9.95
C VAL A 241 4.84 -25.99 -9.41
N LEU A 242 6.03 -25.55 -8.98
CA LEU A 242 7.14 -26.42 -8.58
C LEU A 242 7.11 -26.83 -7.10
N LEU A 243 6.67 -25.95 -6.19
CA LEU A 243 6.70 -26.19 -4.75
C LEU A 243 5.30 -26.53 -4.17
N GLY A 244 4.22 -26.15 -4.86
CA GLY A 244 2.86 -26.19 -4.31
C GLY A 244 2.58 -25.02 -3.36
N LYS A 245 1.29 -24.67 -3.21
CA LYS A 245 0.85 -23.45 -2.51
C LYS A 245 1.40 -23.33 -1.09
N ASP A 246 1.16 -24.32 -0.22
CA ASP A 246 1.53 -24.25 1.19
C ASP A 246 3.04 -24.11 1.41
N ARG A 247 3.85 -24.78 0.59
CA ARG A 247 5.31 -24.71 0.66
C ARG A 247 5.84 -23.38 0.13
N PHE A 248 5.19 -22.82 -0.90
CA PHE A 248 5.52 -21.50 -1.42
C PHE A 248 5.20 -20.41 -0.38
N GLU A 249 4.03 -20.47 0.26
CA GLU A 249 3.56 -19.44 1.21
C GLU A 249 4.21 -19.55 2.60
N HIS A 250 4.36 -20.74 3.16
CA HIS A 250 4.90 -20.90 4.52
C HIS A 250 6.41 -21.16 4.59
N LYS A 251 7.06 -21.57 3.49
CA LYS A 251 8.50 -21.83 3.46
C LYS A 251 9.29 -20.90 2.53
N PHE A 252 8.82 -20.63 1.32
CA PHE A 252 9.60 -19.85 0.34
C PHE A 252 9.47 -18.34 0.57
N LEU A 253 8.24 -17.81 0.58
CA LEU A 253 7.94 -16.39 0.75
C LEU A 253 8.60 -15.72 1.99
N PRO A 254 8.62 -16.32 3.19
CA PRO A 254 9.14 -15.67 4.39
C PRO A 254 10.65 -15.34 4.34
N TYR A 255 11.45 -16.04 3.53
CA TYR A 255 12.88 -15.71 3.37
C TYR A 255 13.10 -14.40 2.61
N PHE A 256 12.21 -14.02 1.70
CA PHE A 256 12.37 -12.82 0.87
C PHE A 256 12.07 -11.53 1.62
N GLY A 257 11.27 -11.56 2.70
CA GLY A 257 10.95 -10.36 3.49
C GLY A 257 12.19 -9.67 4.08
N PRO A 258 13.02 -10.37 4.89
CA PRO A 258 14.26 -9.81 5.42
C PRO A 258 15.26 -9.42 4.33
N LEU A 259 15.39 -10.22 3.26
CA LEU A 259 16.28 -9.93 2.14
C LEU A 259 15.89 -8.65 1.39
N ALA A 260 14.58 -8.42 1.18
CA ALA A 260 14.07 -7.22 0.56
C ALA A 260 14.35 -5.97 1.40
N LEU A 261 14.22 -6.05 2.74
CA LEU A 261 14.59 -4.94 3.62
C LEU A 261 16.10 -4.66 3.61
N ILE A 262 16.93 -5.70 3.64
CA ILE A 262 18.40 -5.53 3.56
C ILE A 262 18.79 -4.88 2.23
N GLY A 263 18.21 -5.33 1.11
CA GLY A 263 18.42 -4.72 -0.20
C GLY A 263 17.97 -3.26 -0.28
N LEU A 264 16.82 -2.93 0.31
CA LEU A 264 16.31 -1.56 0.40
C LEU A 264 17.26 -0.66 1.21
N LEU A 265 17.64 -1.07 2.42
CA LEU A 265 18.54 -0.29 3.28
C LEU A 265 19.93 -0.13 2.65
N TYR A 266 20.44 -1.17 1.98
CA TYR A 266 21.67 -1.12 1.21
C TYR A 266 21.60 -0.06 0.10
N THR A 267 20.58 -0.13 -0.78
CA THR A 267 20.38 0.84 -1.86
C THR A 267 20.25 2.28 -1.34
N ILE A 268 19.57 2.49 -0.21
CA ILE A 268 19.47 3.80 0.43
C ILE A 268 20.84 4.29 0.92
N ILE A 269 21.63 3.45 1.60
CA ILE A 269 22.99 3.81 2.04
C ILE A 269 23.85 4.23 0.84
N LEU A 270 23.78 3.49 -0.28
CA LEU A 270 24.54 3.79 -1.48
C LEU A 270 24.18 5.13 -2.10
N ILE A 271 22.89 5.36 -2.39
CA ILE A 271 22.42 6.60 -3.03
C ILE A 271 22.80 7.82 -2.18
N PHE A 272 22.65 7.73 -0.85
CA PHE A 272 23.01 8.81 0.06
C PHE A 272 24.53 8.97 0.27
N ALA A 273 25.32 7.92 0.03
CA ALA A 273 26.78 7.99 0.03
C ALA A 273 27.30 8.69 -1.24
N GLU A 274 26.79 8.34 -2.42
CA GLU A 274 27.17 9.02 -3.67
C GLU A 274 26.75 10.50 -3.65
N GLN A 275 25.56 10.82 -3.17
CA GLN A 275 25.06 12.20 -3.08
C GLN A 275 25.60 12.99 -1.87
N ALA A 276 26.40 12.39 -0.98
CA ALA A 276 26.80 12.97 0.30
C ALA A 276 27.45 14.35 0.16
N THR A 277 28.45 14.47 -0.71
CA THR A 277 29.20 15.71 -0.95
C THR A 277 28.28 16.78 -1.56
N ARG A 278 27.44 16.41 -2.53
CA ARG A 278 26.48 17.32 -3.17
C ARG A 278 25.44 17.87 -2.19
N ILE A 279 24.92 17.04 -1.28
CA ILE A 279 24.00 17.45 -0.21
C ILE A 279 24.66 18.47 0.74
N LEU A 280 25.94 18.27 1.06
CA LEU A 280 26.69 19.16 1.96
C LEU A 280 27.07 20.49 1.30
N ASP A 281 27.50 20.47 0.04
CA ASP A 281 27.91 21.67 -0.70
C ASP A 281 26.71 22.55 -1.09
N ASN A 282 25.55 21.96 -1.40
CA ASN A 282 24.33 22.66 -1.86
C ASN A 282 23.25 22.71 -0.77
N ILE A 283 23.67 22.85 0.50
CA ILE A 283 22.76 22.76 1.65
C ILE A 283 21.63 23.82 1.61
N GLY A 284 21.88 24.98 1.00
CA GLY A 284 20.87 26.04 0.82
C GLY A 284 19.74 25.60 -0.11
N GLU A 285 20.09 25.09 -1.29
CA GLU A 285 19.18 24.54 -2.29
C GLU A 285 18.43 23.32 -1.73
N VAL A 286 19.13 22.45 -0.99
CA VAL A 286 18.55 21.27 -0.32
C VAL A 286 17.41 21.69 0.62
N PHE A 287 17.62 22.66 1.52
CA PHE A 287 16.55 23.12 2.41
C PHE A 287 15.41 23.82 1.65
N ARG A 288 15.67 24.46 0.51
CA ARG A 288 14.63 25.05 -0.33
C ARG A 288 13.75 23.97 -0.98
N VAL A 289 14.30 22.80 -1.34
CA VAL A 289 13.54 21.64 -1.84
C VAL A 289 12.59 21.04 -0.78
N PHE A 290 12.88 21.20 0.53
CA PHE A 290 11.97 20.74 1.57
C PHE A 290 10.63 21.48 1.53
N VAL A 291 10.63 22.78 1.19
CA VAL A 291 9.43 23.63 1.19
C VAL A 291 8.33 23.08 0.26
N PRO A 292 8.56 22.84 -1.06
CA PRO A 292 7.52 22.29 -1.91
C PRO A 292 7.07 20.90 -1.48
N MET A 293 7.99 20.04 -1.02
CA MET A 293 7.66 18.69 -0.58
C MET A 293 6.72 18.69 0.64
N VAL A 294 7.07 19.42 1.71
CA VAL A 294 6.22 19.56 2.90
C VAL A 294 4.86 20.15 2.53
N VAL A 295 4.84 21.23 1.75
CA VAL A 295 3.59 21.89 1.33
C VAL A 295 2.72 20.95 0.50
N TYR A 296 3.29 20.22 -0.45
CA TYR A 296 2.59 19.23 -1.27
C TYR A 296 2.00 18.09 -0.40
N PHE A 297 2.81 17.46 0.46
CA PHE A 297 2.32 16.35 1.31
C PHE A 297 1.20 16.82 2.24
N LEU A 298 1.34 18.00 2.86
CA LEU A 298 0.30 18.58 3.71
C LEU A 298 -0.98 18.89 2.92
N ILE A 299 -0.90 19.55 1.76
CA ILE A 299 -2.07 19.88 0.93
C ILE A 299 -2.77 18.60 0.43
N MET A 300 -2.02 17.66 -0.14
CA MET A 300 -2.59 16.42 -0.69
C MET A 300 -3.23 15.56 0.40
N TRP A 301 -2.52 15.33 1.51
CA TRP A 301 -3.02 14.51 2.60
C TRP A 301 -4.22 15.15 3.28
N THR A 302 -4.12 16.42 3.72
CA THR A 302 -5.24 17.09 4.41
C THR A 302 -6.43 17.30 3.49
N GLY A 303 -6.21 17.76 2.25
CA GLY A 303 -7.25 17.96 1.25
C GLY A 303 -8.01 16.68 0.96
N THR A 304 -7.31 15.56 0.77
CA THR A 304 -7.93 14.25 0.55
C THR A 304 -8.65 13.73 1.80
N PHE A 305 -8.03 13.83 2.98
CA PHE A 305 -8.62 13.36 4.25
C PHE A 305 -9.93 14.11 4.55
N PHE A 306 -9.93 15.44 4.43
CA PHE A 306 -11.13 16.26 4.64
C PHE A 306 -12.16 16.14 3.52
N LEU A 307 -11.75 15.89 2.27
CA LEU A 307 -12.67 15.55 1.17
C LEU A 307 -13.43 14.26 1.48
N VAL A 308 -12.73 13.19 1.87
CA VAL A 308 -13.37 11.91 2.22
C VAL A 308 -14.24 12.07 3.47
N TYR A 309 -13.78 12.80 4.49
CA TYR A 309 -14.59 13.12 5.67
C TYR A 309 -15.87 13.90 5.32
N MET A 310 -15.80 14.88 4.41
CA MET A 310 -16.98 15.61 3.92
C MET A 310 -17.94 14.67 3.16
N LEU A 311 -17.41 13.75 2.35
CA LEU A 311 -18.22 12.76 1.63
C LEU A 311 -18.90 11.77 2.61
N SER A 312 -18.23 11.39 3.70
CA SER A 312 -18.80 10.60 4.80
C SER A 312 -20.06 11.22 5.37
N ARG A 313 -20.04 12.54 5.65
CA ARG A 313 -21.15 13.27 6.27
C ARG A 313 -22.31 13.61 5.32
N ARG A 314 -22.27 13.23 4.05
CA ARG A 314 -23.43 13.35 3.15
C ARG A 314 -24.44 12.23 3.44
N ARG A 315 -25.73 12.43 3.09
CA ARG A 315 -26.77 11.39 3.27
C ARG A 315 -26.37 10.09 2.55
N GLY A 316 -26.32 8.97 3.28
CA GLY A 316 -25.81 7.68 2.79
C GLY A 316 -24.31 7.69 2.45
N GLY A 317 -23.54 8.66 2.92
CA GLY A 317 -22.09 8.75 2.72
C GLY A 317 -21.32 7.85 3.70
N SER A 318 -21.79 7.75 4.94
CA SER A 318 -21.05 7.08 6.03
C SER A 318 -20.79 5.60 5.79
N GLU A 319 -21.76 4.85 5.26
CA GLU A 319 -21.61 3.43 4.87
C GLU A 319 -20.56 3.21 3.76
N ARG A 320 -20.14 4.27 3.06
CA ARG A 320 -19.27 4.20 1.87
C ARG A 320 -17.93 4.90 2.06
N TYR A 321 -17.82 5.83 3.00
CA TYR A 321 -16.65 6.66 3.26
C TYR A 321 -16.37 6.72 4.78
N GLY A 322 -15.87 5.64 5.37
CA GLY A 322 -15.45 5.61 6.78
C GLY A 322 -14.02 6.14 7.01
N TYR A 323 -13.60 6.26 8.27
CA TYR A 323 -12.24 6.66 8.67
C TYR A 323 -11.16 5.88 7.92
N LYS A 324 -11.32 4.55 7.84
CA LYS A 324 -10.37 3.66 7.17
C LYS A 324 -10.15 4.00 5.68
N MET A 325 -11.20 4.46 5.00
CA MET A 325 -11.11 4.91 3.60
C MET A 325 -10.46 6.29 3.49
N ALA A 326 -10.72 7.20 4.45
CA ALA A 326 -10.04 8.49 4.51
C ALA A 326 -8.53 8.33 4.70
N VAL A 327 -8.11 7.40 5.57
CA VAL A 327 -6.70 7.01 5.76
C VAL A 327 -6.10 6.51 4.46
N VAL A 328 -6.67 5.45 3.85
CA VAL A 328 -6.12 4.87 2.60
C VAL A 328 -5.99 5.92 1.51
N GLN A 329 -7.05 6.69 1.24
CA GLN A 329 -7.05 7.71 0.19
C GLN A 329 -6.01 8.81 0.46
N SER A 330 -5.95 9.34 1.69
CA SER A 330 -5.05 10.46 2.04
C SER A 330 -3.57 10.07 2.01
N PHE A 331 -3.20 8.90 2.52
CA PHE A 331 -1.82 8.41 2.42
C PHE A 331 -1.45 7.96 1.00
N THR A 332 -2.39 7.45 0.20
CA THR A 332 -2.10 7.14 -1.21
C THR A 332 -1.88 8.41 -2.02
N ALA A 333 -2.76 9.40 -1.87
CA ALA A 333 -2.68 10.66 -2.62
C ALA A 333 -1.55 11.59 -2.15
N GLY A 334 -1.19 11.52 -0.85
CA GLY A 334 -0.14 12.33 -0.23
C GLY A 334 1.23 11.67 -0.15
N SER A 335 1.47 10.53 -0.81
CA SER A 335 2.76 9.83 -0.81
C SER A 335 3.26 9.54 -2.22
N ASN A 336 4.58 9.60 -2.40
CA ASN A 336 5.25 9.46 -3.69
C ASN A 336 6.25 8.29 -3.68
N ASN A 337 6.71 7.87 -4.86
CA ASN A 337 7.76 6.85 -5.00
C ASN A 337 9.07 7.51 -5.44
N PHE A 338 9.86 7.94 -4.44
CA PHE A 338 11.16 8.55 -4.72
C PHE A 338 12.15 7.59 -5.35
N GLU A 339 12.08 6.29 -5.07
CA GLU A 339 13.04 5.33 -5.62
C GLU A 339 12.96 5.30 -7.16
N LEU A 340 11.74 5.28 -7.73
CA LEU A 340 11.56 5.47 -9.18
C LEU A 340 12.01 6.86 -9.63
N ALA A 341 11.67 7.92 -8.89
CA ALA A 341 12.01 9.28 -9.28
C ALA A 341 13.53 9.49 -9.34
N ILE A 342 14.27 8.98 -8.35
CA ILE A 342 15.74 8.94 -8.30
C ILE A 342 16.27 8.14 -9.48
N ALA A 343 15.80 6.90 -9.67
CA ALA A 343 16.27 6.04 -10.75
C ALA A 343 16.09 6.67 -12.13
N VAL A 344 14.95 7.32 -12.40
CA VAL A 344 14.71 8.01 -13.68
C VAL A 344 15.52 9.31 -13.79
N CYS A 345 15.65 10.10 -12.72
CA CYS A 345 16.48 11.31 -12.78
C CYS A 345 17.95 10.96 -13.02
N ILE A 346 18.48 9.92 -12.37
CA ILE A 346 19.83 9.39 -12.62
C ILE A 346 19.96 8.90 -14.07
N ALA A 347 18.99 8.12 -14.57
CA ALA A 347 19.06 7.54 -15.91
C ALA A 347 18.96 8.57 -17.06
N VAL A 348 18.28 9.71 -16.84
CA VAL A 348 18.05 10.73 -17.88
C VAL A 348 18.96 11.96 -17.74
N TYR A 349 19.27 12.39 -16.51
CA TYR A 349 20.08 13.58 -16.25
C TYR A 349 21.47 13.27 -15.67
N GLY A 350 21.73 12.03 -15.25
CA GLY A 350 22.98 11.60 -14.61
C GLY A 350 22.94 11.64 -13.08
N VAL A 351 23.84 10.90 -12.43
CA VAL A 351 24.00 10.87 -10.96
C VAL A 351 24.32 12.26 -10.41
N ASP A 352 25.19 12.99 -11.10
CA ASP A 352 25.66 14.34 -10.77
C ASP A 352 24.64 15.49 -10.95
N SER A 353 23.38 15.17 -11.27
CA SER A 353 22.36 16.18 -11.60
C SER A 353 21.61 16.71 -10.37
N ASP A 354 21.28 18.00 -10.38
CA ASP A 354 20.42 18.62 -9.36
C ASP A 354 19.03 17.95 -9.31
N GLN A 355 18.57 17.38 -10.43
CA GLN A 355 17.33 16.60 -10.53
C GLN A 355 17.42 15.32 -9.68
N ALA A 356 18.52 14.57 -9.78
CA ALA A 356 18.76 13.38 -8.97
C ALA A 356 18.95 13.74 -7.48
N LEU A 357 19.63 14.86 -7.18
CA LEU A 357 19.76 15.40 -5.83
C LEU A 357 18.39 15.77 -5.23
N ALA A 358 17.56 16.54 -5.96
CA ALA A 358 16.20 16.88 -5.56
C ALA A 358 15.31 15.65 -5.33
N ALA A 359 15.48 14.59 -6.13
CA ALA A 359 14.79 13.33 -5.93
C ALA A 359 15.27 12.58 -4.67
N THR A 360 16.58 12.59 -4.42
CA THR A 360 17.23 11.96 -3.25
C THR A 360 16.84 12.64 -1.93
N ILE A 361 16.49 13.93 -1.97
CA ILE A 361 16.00 14.68 -0.81
C ILE A 361 14.57 14.27 -0.41
N GLY A 362 13.74 13.82 -1.36
CA GLY A 362 12.32 13.49 -1.12
C GLY A 362 12.07 12.56 0.10
N PRO A 363 12.78 11.42 0.23
CA PRO A 363 12.68 10.54 1.40
C PRO A 363 13.00 11.18 2.75
N LEU A 364 13.96 12.13 2.82
CA LEU A 364 14.29 12.86 4.06
C LEU A 364 13.11 13.68 4.57
N VAL A 365 12.23 14.12 3.66
CA VAL A 365 11.07 14.95 3.97
C VAL A 365 9.81 14.08 4.16
N GLU A 366 9.57 13.12 3.28
CA GLU A 366 8.34 12.33 3.32
C GLU A 366 8.24 11.46 4.57
N VAL A 367 9.31 10.71 4.90
CA VAL A 367 9.30 9.76 6.01
C VAL A 367 8.89 10.41 7.35
N PRO A 368 9.48 11.55 7.78
CA PRO A 368 9.04 12.21 9.00
C PRO A 368 7.67 12.90 8.86
N VAL A 369 7.34 13.48 7.71
CA VAL A 369 6.04 14.18 7.51
C VAL A 369 4.88 13.18 7.52
N LEU A 370 4.95 12.09 6.76
CA LEU A 370 3.87 11.10 6.72
C LEU A 370 3.77 10.33 8.04
N LEU A 371 4.90 10.04 8.71
CA LEU A 371 4.87 9.49 10.06
C LEU A 371 4.14 10.44 11.03
N ALA A 372 4.42 11.75 11.01
CA ALA A 372 3.69 12.73 11.82
C ALA A 372 2.19 12.74 11.48
N LEU A 373 1.83 12.66 10.19
CA LEU A 373 0.44 12.60 9.73
C LEU A 373 -0.29 11.31 10.15
N THR A 374 0.40 10.17 10.39
CA THR A 374 -0.26 8.99 11.00
C THR A 374 -0.76 9.29 12.42
N TYR A 375 -0.01 10.04 13.23
CA TYR A 375 -0.47 10.45 14.56
C TYR A 375 -1.63 11.47 14.47
N VAL A 376 -1.61 12.36 13.47
CA VAL A 376 -2.72 13.29 13.18
C VAL A 376 -3.98 12.54 12.76
N SER A 377 -3.86 11.48 11.94
CA SER A 377 -5.01 10.67 11.51
C SER A 377 -5.67 9.99 12.71
N LEU A 378 -4.88 9.35 13.59
CA LEU A 378 -5.36 8.69 14.81
C LEU A 378 -5.96 9.68 15.83
N TYR A 379 -5.50 10.94 15.83
CA TYR A 379 -6.14 12.01 16.60
C TYR A 379 -7.51 12.38 16.02
N PHE A 380 -7.62 12.49 14.70
CA PHE A 380 -8.88 12.78 14.00
C PHE A 380 -9.87 11.60 14.01
N GLU A 381 -9.42 10.35 14.10
CA GLU A 381 -10.26 9.17 14.34
C GLU A 381 -11.12 9.36 15.60
N ARG A 382 -10.50 9.84 16.69
CA ARG A 382 -11.14 9.99 18.01
C ARG A 382 -11.93 11.28 18.16
N LYS A 383 -11.58 12.33 17.42
CA LYS A 383 -12.12 13.68 17.58
C LYS A 383 -13.22 14.04 16.58
N LEU A 384 -13.18 13.48 15.38
CA LEU A 384 -14.21 13.72 14.37
C LEU A 384 -15.34 12.69 14.52
N ASP A 385 -16.58 13.12 14.27
CA ASP A 385 -17.71 12.20 14.24
C ASP A 385 -17.74 11.44 12.90
N TRP A 386 -17.53 10.13 12.96
CA TRP A 386 -17.54 9.17 11.84
C TRP A 386 -18.81 8.29 11.82
N ARG A 387 -19.87 8.66 12.57
CA ARG A 387 -21.06 7.83 12.78
C ARG A 387 -21.79 7.41 11.50
N GLU A 388 -21.81 6.10 11.28
CA GLU A 388 -22.83 5.42 10.50
C GLU A 388 -24.20 5.69 11.13
N HIS A 389 -25.00 6.50 10.44
CA HIS A 389 -26.40 6.71 10.79
C HIS A 389 -27.21 5.48 10.34
N GLY A 390 -27.10 4.40 11.13
CA GLY A 390 -28.06 3.30 11.09
C GLY A 390 -29.47 3.80 11.41
N PRO A 391 -30.53 3.07 11.01
CA PRO A 391 -31.89 3.56 11.08
C PRO A 391 -32.27 3.94 12.52
N GLU A 392 -32.90 5.10 12.64
CA GLU A 392 -33.42 5.67 13.86
C GLU A 392 -34.31 4.64 14.56
N LYS A 393 -33.90 4.18 15.76
CA LYS A 393 -34.77 3.37 16.61
C LYS A 393 -35.95 4.23 16.99
N VAL A 394 -37.12 3.91 16.45
CA VAL A 394 -38.39 4.53 16.83
C VAL A 394 -38.74 4.09 18.25
N GLU A 395 -38.23 4.81 19.24
CA GLU A 395 -38.77 4.82 20.59
C GLU A 395 -39.99 5.77 20.60
N GLY A 396 -41.18 5.25 20.90
CA GLY A 396 -42.39 6.07 21.07
C GLY A 396 -43.64 5.44 20.46
N GLY A 397 -44.29 4.56 21.21
CA GLY A 397 -45.51 3.89 20.77
C GLY A 397 -46.22 3.08 21.86
N GLY A 398 -46.12 3.52 23.12
CA GLY A 398 -46.89 2.93 24.21
C GLY A 398 -48.28 3.56 24.30
N VAL A 399 -49.31 2.73 24.12
CA VAL A 399 -50.71 2.96 24.54
C VAL A 399 -51.20 1.66 25.16
#